data_AF-A0A059WHH8-F1
#
_entry.id   AF-A0A059WHH8-F1
#
_cell.length_a   1.000
_cell.length_b   1.000
_cell.length_c   1.000
_cell.angle_alpha   90.00
_cell.angle_beta   90.00
_cell.angle_gamma   90.00
#
_symmetry.space_group_name_H-M   'P 1'
#
loop_
_entity.id
_entity.type
_entity.pdbx_description
1 polymer ?
#
loop_
_entity_poly.entity_id
_entity_poly.type
_entity_poly.pdbx_seq_one_letter_code
_entity_poly.pdbx_strand_id
1 'polypeptide(L)'
;QALMETVRREDVYKFDAAKLERKTVNGRPVYVYDITVAPIAYVTMLKQFGGYVGMEQLAKLDPSQFKDTQPLTFKLTIDVWSQRIKEIAYTSADRTESLGSYGVRHEVDLPKDSIPMQELQSKLQSIQ
;
A
#
# COMPACT_ATOMS: atom_id res chain seq x y z
N GLN A 1 6.33 21.73 -8.11
CA GLN A 1 7.21 21.66 -6.93
C GLN A 1 6.47 21.82 -5.60
N ALA A 2 5.38 22.61 -5.53
CA ALA A 2 4.60 22.83 -4.30
C ALA A 2 4.15 21.56 -3.54
N LEU A 3 3.78 20.47 -4.23
CA LEU A 3 3.25 19.27 -3.57
C LEU A 3 4.28 18.57 -2.67
N MET A 4 5.54 18.44 -3.10
CA MET A 4 6.58 17.79 -2.29
C MET A 4 6.96 18.64 -1.07
N GLU A 5 6.83 19.96 -1.18
CA GLU A 5 6.97 20.85 -0.04
C GLU A 5 5.81 20.70 0.94
N THR A 6 4.56 20.57 0.47
CA THR A 6 3.41 20.23 1.33
C THR A 6 3.65 18.91 2.06
N VAL A 7 4.12 17.87 1.35
CA VAL A 7 4.40 16.56 1.96
C VAL A 7 5.36 16.67 3.14
N ARG A 8 6.43 17.47 2.97
CA ARG A 8 7.44 17.68 4.02
C ARG A 8 6.94 18.60 5.13
N ARG A 9 6.25 19.69 4.79
CA ARG A 9 5.80 20.70 5.76
C ARG A 9 4.69 20.17 6.66
N GLU A 10 3.77 19.41 6.09
CA GLU A 10 2.62 18.86 6.82
C GLU A 10 2.94 17.48 7.44
N ASP A 11 4.19 17.03 7.38
CA ASP A 11 4.65 15.74 7.90
C ASP A 11 3.73 14.56 7.49
N VAL A 12 3.35 14.50 6.20
CA VAL A 12 2.40 13.49 5.71
C VAL A 12 2.89 12.06 6.02
N TYR A 13 4.20 11.85 5.89
CA TYR A 13 4.88 10.61 6.21
C TYR A 13 5.98 10.89 7.23
N LYS A 14 6.01 10.11 8.31
CA LYS A 14 7.12 10.06 9.26
C LYS A 14 7.75 8.68 9.22
N PHE A 15 9.06 8.62 9.29
CA PHE A 15 9.78 7.38 9.55
C PHE A 15 10.86 7.64 10.61
N ASP A 16 11.11 6.64 11.43
CA ASP A 16 12.15 6.70 12.45
C ASP A 16 13.43 6.06 11.90
N ALA A 17 14.41 6.90 11.57
CA ALA A 17 15.69 6.45 11.02
C ALA A 17 16.47 5.56 12.01
N ALA A 18 16.25 5.71 13.32
CA ALA A 18 16.91 4.86 14.33
C ALA A 18 16.33 3.43 14.34
N LYS A 19 15.12 3.24 13.82
CA LYS A 19 14.45 1.93 13.67
C LYS A 19 14.64 1.30 12.30
N LEU A 20 15.42 1.94 11.42
CA LEU A 20 15.75 1.38 10.11
C LEU A 20 16.47 0.04 10.27
N GLU A 21 15.85 -1.03 9.79
CA GLU A 21 16.45 -2.35 9.77
C GLU A 21 17.00 -2.65 8.37
N ARG A 22 18.23 -3.17 8.30
CA ARG A 22 18.77 -3.75 7.06
C ARG A 22 18.89 -5.25 7.24
N LYS A 23 18.25 -6.02 6.36
CA LYS A 23 18.31 -7.49 6.38
C LYS A 23 18.41 -8.08 4.99
N THR A 24 18.61 -9.39 4.91
CA THR A 24 18.65 -10.14 3.66
C THR A 24 17.44 -11.06 3.58
N VAL A 25 16.67 -10.99 2.50
CA VAL A 25 15.50 -11.85 2.25
C VAL A 25 15.66 -12.52 0.90
N ASN A 26 15.75 -13.85 0.89
CA ASN A 26 15.99 -14.66 -0.32
C ASN A 26 17.25 -14.21 -1.08
N GLY A 27 18.34 -13.98 -0.36
CA GLY A 27 19.62 -13.54 -0.93
C GLY A 27 19.67 -12.08 -1.39
N ARG A 28 18.58 -11.30 -1.23
CA ARG A 28 18.52 -9.89 -1.61
C ARG A 28 18.56 -8.98 -0.38
N PRO A 29 19.42 -7.94 -0.37
CA PRO A 29 19.42 -6.94 0.69
C PRO A 29 18.15 -6.09 0.62
N VAL A 30 17.51 -5.87 1.76
CA VAL A 30 16.33 -5.03 1.92
C VAL A 30 16.49 -4.06 3.09
N TYR A 31 15.81 -2.92 3.01
CA TYR A 31 15.59 -2.01 4.13
C TYR A 31 14.14 -2.12 4.60
N VAL A 32 13.93 -2.14 5.91
CA VAL A 32 12.60 -2.11 6.53
C VAL A 32 12.43 -0.78 7.26
N TYR A 33 11.42 -0.03 6.86
CA TYR A 33 11.08 1.27 7.44
C TYR A 33 9.78 1.15 8.23
N ASP A 34 9.79 1.61 9.48
CA ASP A 34 8.57 1.87 10.23
C ASP A 34 8.03 3.24 9.80
N ILE A 35 6.91 3.25 9.08
CA ILE A 35 6.29 4.46 8.54
C ILE A 35 4.99 4.75 9.28
N THR A 36 4.81 6.02 9.63
CA THR A 36 3.57 6.57 10.18
C THR A 36 2.99 7.58 9.20
N VAL A 37 1.70 7.49 8.93
CA VAL A 37 0.97 8.42 8.05
C VAL A 37 -0.07 9.18 8.85
N ALA A 38 -0.07 10.51 8.70
CA ALA A 38 -1.09 11.39 9.26
C ALA A 38 -2.29 11.47 8.30
N PRO A 39 -3.48 10.92 8.64
CA PRO A 39 -4.59 10.80 7.71
C PRO A 39 -5.08 12.13 7.14
N ILE A 40 -5.23 13.17 7.98
CA ILE A 40 -5.66 14.51 7.56
C ILE A 40 -4.68 15.11 6.56
N ALA A 41 -3.38 15.07 6.87
CA ALA A 41 -2.33 15.61 6.01
C ALA A 41 -2.26 14.84 4.68
N TYR A 42 -2.41 13.52 4.73
CA TYR A 42 -2.43 12.67 3.55
C TYR A 42 -3.64 12.94 2.64
N VAL A 43 -4.84 13.03 3.19
CA VAL A 43 -6.06 13.34 2.41
C VAL A 43 -5.98 14.76 1.83
N THR A 44 -5.42 15.70 2.58
CA THR A 44 -5.16 17.07 2.09
C THR A 44 -4.19 17.06 0.90
N MET A 45 -3.11 16.30 1.00
CA MET A 45 -2.16 16.09 -0.10
C MET A 45 -2.84 15.46 -1.32
N LEU A 46 -3.66 14.41 -1.13
CA LEU A 46 -4.40 13.77 -2.22
C LEU A 46 -5.36 14.73 -2.92
N LYS A 47 -6.07 15.58 -2.17
CA LYS A 47 -6.96 16.60 -2.72
C LYS A 47 -6.19 17.61 -3.57
N GLN A 48 -5.05 18.10 -3.07
CA GLN A 48 -4.18 19.01 -3.82
C GLN A 48 -3.63 18.35 -5.10
N PHE A 49 -3.14 17.11 -4.99
CA PHE A 49 -2.67 16.34 -6.13
C PHE A 49 -3.76 16.16 -7.18
N GLY A 50 -4.97 15.79 -6.75
CA GLY A 50 -6.13 15.65 -7.62
C GLY A 50 -6.46 16.92 -8.40
N GLY A 51 -6.38 18.09 -7.75
CA GLY A 51 -6.52 19.38 -8.40
C GLY A 51 -5.46 19.64 -9.47
N TYR A 52 -4.21 19.24 -9.24
CA TYR A 52 -3.14 19.41 -10.22
C TYR A 52 -3.26 18.52 -11.45
N VAL A 53 -3.80 17.30 -11.31
CA VAL A 53 -3.91 16.33 -12.41
C VAL A 53 -5.32 16.25 -13.01
N GLY A 54 -6.23 17.13 -12.59
CA GLY A 54 -7.61 17.19 -13.10
C GLY A 54 -8.49 16.02 -12.63
N MET A 55 -8.17 15.36 -11.53
CA MET A 55 -8.99 14.29 -10.96
C MET A 55 -10.08 14.87 -10.04
N GLU A 56 -11.26 15.09 -10.60
CA GLU A 56 -12.43 15.63 -9.87
C GLU A 56 -12.91 14.72 -8.72
N GLN A 57 -12.66 13.41 -8.82
CA GLN A 57 -13.03 12.46 -7.77
C GLN A 57 -12.35 12.80 -6.43
N LEU A 58 -11.11 13.27 -6.49
CA LEU A 58 -10.33 13.65 -5.30
C LEU A 58 -10.70 15.06 -4.79
N ALA A 59 -11.31 15.90 -5.63
CA ALA A 59 -11.74 17.24 -5.22
C ALA A 59 -12.87 17.20 -4.17
N LYS A 60 -13.68 16.13 -4.17
CA LYS A 60 -14.78 15.90 -3.23
C LYS A 60 -14.31 15.38 -1.86
N LEU A 61 -13.04 15.01 -1.72
CA LEU A 61 -12.51 14.59 -0.42
C LEU A 61 -12.53 15.76 0.56
N ASP A 62 -13.03 15.51 1.76
CA ASP A 62 -13.01 16.46 2.86
C ASP A 62 -12.06 15.97 3.95
N PRO A 63 -10.88 16.59 4.12
CA PRO A 63 -9.92 16.20 5.16
C PRO A 63 -10.49 16.31 6.58
N SER A 64 -11.51 17.15 6.81
CA SER A 64 -12.10 17.34 8.14
C SER A 64 -12.79 16.08 8.67
N GLN A 65 -13.22 15.19 7.78
CA GLN A 65 -13.82 13.90 8.12
C GLN A 65 -12.83 12.94 8.82
N PHE A 66 -11.53 13.22 8.74
CA PHE A 66 -10.47 12.37 9.30
C PHE A 66 -9.86 12.96 10.57
N LYS A 67 -10.48 14.00 11.17
CA LYS A 67 -9.92 14.75 12.30
C LYS A 67 -9.53 13.87 13.48
N ASP A 68 -10.36 12.89 13.81
CA ASP A 68 -10.18 12.01 14.96
C ASP A 68 -9.60 10.64 14.57
N THR A 69 -9.11 10.50 13.32
CA THR A 69 -8.50 9.25 12.85
C THR A 69 -7.06 9.17 13.35
N GLN A 70 -6.74 8.07 14.03
CA GLN A 70 -5.39 7.80 14.52
C GLN A 70 -4.40 7.66 13.35
N PRO A 71 -3.12 8.00 13.55
CA PRO A 71 -2.08 7.76 12.55
C PRO A 71 -2.00 6.30 12.13
N LEU A 72 -1.83 6.07 10.83
CA LEU A 72 -1.68 4.72 10.28
C LEU A 72 -0.21 4.33 10.34
N THR A 73 0.08 3.18 10.93
CA THR A 73 1.44 2.65 11.07
C THR A 73 1.62 1.36 10.29
N PHE A 74 2.68 1.29 9.48
CA PHE A 74 3.02 0.10 8.71
C PHE A 74 4.52 -0.03 8.53
N LYS A 75 4.96 -1.27 8.31
CA LYS A 75 6.34 -1.58 7.95
C LYS A 75 6.43 -1.68 6.44
N LEU A 76 7.31 -0.87 5.85
CA LEU A 76 7.58 -0.88 4.42
C LEU A 76 8.94 -1.53 4.17
N THR A 77 8.94 -2.64 3.43
CA THR A 77 10.18 -3.30 3.02
C THR A 77 10.53 -2.87 1.59
N ILE A 78 11.73 -2.34 1.39
CA ILE A 78 12.25 -1.87 0.10
C ILE A 78 13.48 -2.70 -0.28
N ASP A 79 13.50 -3.25 -1.48
CA ASP A 79 14.66 -3.94 -2.04
C ASP A 79 15.75 -2.93 -2.44
N VAL A 80 16.99 -3.13 -1.95
CA VAL A 80 18.07 -2.15 -2.10
C VAL A 80 18.53 -1.99 -3.54
N TRP A 81 18.51 -3.07 -4.33
CA TRP A 81 19.02 -3.06 -5.69
C TRP A 81 18.02 -2.47 -6.67
N SER A 82 16.76 -2.89 -6.59
CA SER A 82 15.70 -2.42 -7.47
C SER A 82 15.05 -1.12 -7.02
N GLN A 83 15.24 -0.72 -5.75
CA GLN A 83 14.58 0.43 -5.12
C GLN A 83 13.05 0.34 -5.19
N ARG A 84 12.52 -0.88 -5.26
CA ARG A 84 11.07 -1.15 -5.30
C ARG A 84 10.60 -1.65 -3.94
N ILE A 85 9.35 -1.35 -3.64
CA ILE A 85 8.66 -1.93 -2.48
C ILE A 85 8.56 -3.43 -2.71
N LYS A 86 8.78 -4.22 -1.68
CA LYS A 86 8.63 -5.69 -1.71
C LYS A 86 7.47 -6.13 -0.84
N GLU A 87 7.26 -5.44 0.26
CA GLU A 87 6.24 -5.81 1.25
C GLU A 87 5.73 -4.58 1.98
N ILE A 88 4.43 -4.60 2.29
CA ILE A 88 3.77 -3.67 3.22
C ILE A 88 3.12 -4.54 4.31
N ALA A 89 3.60 -4.42 5.54
CA ALA A 89 2.97 -5.06 6.70
C ALA A 89 2.23 -4.02 7.52
N TYR A 90 0.91 -4.14 7.60
CA TYR A 90 0.08 -3.22 8.37
C TYR A 90 0.22 -3.58 9.84
N THR A 91 0.57 -2.62 10.71
CA THR A 91 0.75 -2.96 12.14
C THR A 91 -0.57 -2.97 12.91
N SER A 92 -1.57 -2.23 12.42
CA SER A 92 -2.91 -2.14 13.00
C SER A 92 -3.86 -3.25 12.55
N ALA A 93 -3.47 -4.05 11.57
CA ALA A 93 -4.25 -5.15 11.03
C ALA A 93 -3.29 -6.32 10.75
N ASP A 94 -3.66 -7.55 11.08
CA ASP A 94 -2.85 -8.73 10.75
C ASP A 94 -2.91 -9.03 9.23
N ARG A 95 -2.29 -8.13 8.46
CA ARG A 95 -2.33 -8.10 7.01
C ARG A 95 -0.95 -7.73 6.49
N THR A 96 -0.49 -8.53 5.54
CA THR A 96 0.74 -8.29 4.81
C THR A 96 0.45 -8.36 3.32
N GLU A 97 0.96 -7.38 2.58
CA GLU A 97 0.89 -7.33 1.13
C GLU A 97 2.28 -7.49 0.55
N SER A 98 2.49 -8.55 -0.22
CA SER A 98 3.73 -8.79 -0.97
C SER A 98 3.58 -8.25 -2.38
N LEU A 99 4.54 -7.42 -2.80
CA LEU A 99 4.55 -6.77 -4.11
C LEU A 99 5.76 -7.27 -4.91
N GLY A 100 5.52 -7.56 -6.18
CA GLY A 100 6.50 -8.17 -7.07
C GLY A 100 6.11 -8.07 -8.54
N SER A 101 6.86 -8.75 -9.41
CA SER A 101 6.59 -8.83 -10.86
C SER A 101 6.35 -7.48 -11.55
N TYR A 102 6.96 -6.43 -11.03
CA TYR A 102 6.81 -5.07 -11.50
C TYR A 102 7.17 -4.93 -13.00
N GLY A 103 6.19 -4.53 -13.79
CA GLY A 103 6.33 -4.33 -15.24
C GLY A 103 6.03 -5.58 -16.08
N VAL A 104 5.73 -6.72 -15.45
CA VAL A 104 5.23 -7.90 -16.16
C VAL A 104 3.78 -7.66 -16.55
N ARG A 105 3.46 -7.87 -17.84
CA ARG A 105 2.07 -7.90 -18.29
C ARG A 105 1.50 -9.26 -17.95
N HIS A 106 0.45 -9.28 -17.14
CA HIS A 106 -0.31 -10.49 -16.89
C HIS A 106 -1.32 -10.65 -18.03
N GLU A 107 -1.19 -11.74 -18.78
CA GLU A 107 -2.28 -12.17 -19.66
C GLU A 107 -3.39 -12.69 -18.75
N VAL A 108 -4.58 -12.09 -18.86
CA VAL A 108 -5.76 -12.52 -18.11
C VAL A 108 -6.54 -13.45 -19.02
N ASP A 109 -6.35 -14.75 -18.82
CA ASP A 109 -7.16 -15.76 -19.47
C ASP A 109 -8.45 -15.99 -18.70
N LEU A 110 -9.58 -15.99 -19.40
CA LEU A 110 -10.83 -16.43 -18.82
C LEU A 110 -10.74 -17.93 -18.53
N PRO A 111 -11.13 -18.39 -17.32
CA PRO A 111 -11.24 -19.82 -17.04
C PRO A 111 -12.20 -20.45 -18.08
N LYS A 112 -11.68 -21.36 -18.90
CA LYS A 112 -12.46 -22.06 -19.93
C LYS A 112 -13.16 -23.32 -19.38
N ASP A 113 -12.68 -23.80 -18.24
CA ASP A 113 -13.21 -24.99 -17.60
C ASP A 113 -14.40 -24.61 -16.73
N SER A 114 -15.60 -25.00 -17.18
CA SER A 114 -16.77 -25.04 -16.31
C SER A 114 -16.79 -26.37 -15.58
N ILE A 115 -16.89 -26.35 -14.25
CA ILE A 115 -17.16 -27.55 -13.46
C ILE A 115 -18.68 -27.75 -13.34
N PRO A 116 -19.19 -28.99 -13.40
CA PRO A 116 -20.58 -29.28 -13.09
C PRO A 116 -20.93 -28.85 -11.65
N MET A 117 -22.18 -28.42 -11.44
CA MET A 117 -22.65 -27.97 -10.13
C MET A 117 -22.41 -29.00 -9.02
N GLN A 118 -22.55 -30.29 -9.34
CA GLN A 118 -22.30 -31.41 -8.42
C GLN A 118 -20.84 -31.48 -7.97
N GLU A 119 -19.89 -31.19 -8.87
CA GLU A 119 -18.47 -31.16 -8.56
C GLU A 119 -18.13 -29.94 -7.69
N LEU A 120 -18.74 -28.78 -7.96
CA LEU A 120 -18.61 -27.59 -7.12
C LEU A 120 -19.11 -27.86 -5.69
N GLN A 121 -20.28 -28.48 -5.54
CA GLN A 121 -20.83 -28.85 -4.23
C GLN A 121 -19.90 -29.80 -3.47
N SER A 122 -19.31 -30.77 -4.16
CA SER A 122 -18.36 -31.73 -3.56
C SER A 122 -17.09 -31.05 -3.08
N LYS A 123 -16.53 -30.11 -3.86
CA LYS A 123 -15.36 -29.31 -3.46
C LYS A 123 -15.65 -28.40 -2.26
N LEU A 124 -16.80 -27.73 -2.25
CA LEU A 124 -17.19 -26.86 -1.13
C LEU A 124 -17.37 -27.64 0.19
N GLN A 125 -17.91 -28.86 0.13
CA GLN A 125 -18.05 -29.72 1.31
C GLN A 125 -16.71 -30.21 1.86
N SER A 126 -15.67 -30.31 1.03
CA SER A 126 -14.33 -30.77 1.46
C SER A 126 -13.47 -29.71 2.13
N ILE A 127 -13.92 -28.45 2.13
CA ILE A 127 -13.21 -27.30 2.72
C ILE A 127 -13.74 -26.99 4.13
N GLN A 128 -14.88 -27.57 4.52
CA GLN A 128 -15.43 -27.53 5.88
C GLN A 128 -14.84 -28.66 6.73
#